data_AF-A0A538CTP4-F1
#
_entry.id   AF-A0A538CTP4-F1
#
_cell.length_a   1.000
_cell.length_b   1.000
_cell.length_c   1.000
_cell.angle_alpha   90.00
_cell.angle_beta   90.00
_cell.angle_gamma   90.00
#
_symmetry.space_group_name_H-M   'P 1'
#
loop_
_entity.id
_entity.type
_entity.pdbx_description
1 polymer ?
#
loop_
_entity_poly.entity_id
_entity_poly.type
_entity_poly.pdbx_seq_one_letter_code
_entity_poly.pdbx_strand_id
1 'polypeptide(L)'
;MSDGGKVPACSAKAASSRTRGVSDRAMDTGSATPTDISSSCPARGLRCGQDEGMTSFVALLRAVNVGGNNKIVIPVLREMFEASGYTNVTTFIQSGNVVFDGAGTKGAALVRDIETSITRTFGLRIDVVIRSARELAEAIKANPFADRVHDRATLHIAFLNDAPDRARLETLDRARFEPDEFAIGRREVYLHCPNGVGRSKLPTALASKLAPSPATMRNWNTVTKLAELAAR
;
A
#
# COMPACT_ATOMS: atom_id res chain seq x y z
N MET A 1 25.18 56.40 -5.45
CA MET A 1 25.76 55.78 -4.24
C MET A 1 25.47 54.29 -4.38
N SER A 2 26.20 53.58 -5.26
CA SER A 2 27.58 53.06 -5.04
C SER A 2 27.54 52.00 -3.93
N ASP A 3 28.03 50.77 -4.03
CA ASP A 3 29.02 50.09 -4.88
C ASP A 3 28.72 48.57 -4.77
N GLY A 4 29.03 47.71 -5.74
CA GLY A 4 30.31 46.99 -5.83
C GLY A 4 30.35 45.82 -4.81
N GLY A 5 30.22 44.54 -5.15
CA GLY A 5 31.03 43.77 -6.11
C GLY A 5 32.17 43.05 -5.37
N LYS A 6 32.12 41.70 -5.24
CA LYS A 6 33.32 40.85 -5.23
C LYS A 6 33.04 39.35 -5.33
N VAL A 7 33.56 38.76 -6.40
CA VAL A 7 33.97 37.35 -6.55
C VAL A 7 35.49 37.29 -6.27
N PRO A 8 36.07 36.17 -5.81
CA PRO A 8 36.99 35.38 -6.66
C PRO A 8 36.82 33.84 -6.45
N ALA A 9 36.88 32.97 -7.47
CA ALA A 9 38.07 32.42 -8.18
C ALA A 9 39.02 31.63 -7.24
N CYS A 10 39.16 30.29 -7.34
CA CYS A 10 39.87 29.48 -8.35
C CYS A 10 41.24 28.99 -7.81
N SER A 11 41.48 27.66 -7.82
CA SER A 11 42.78 26.95 -7.88
C SER A 11 42.45 25.44 -7.81
N ALA A 12 42.58 24.55 -8.82
CA ALA A 12 43.62 24.22 -9.80
C ALA A 12 44.86 23.49 -9.23
N LYS A 13 44.96 22.18 -9.56
CA LYS A 13 46.17 21.35 -9.85
C LYS A 13 45.65 19.96 -10.30
N ALA A 14 45.79 19.46 -11.53
CA ALA A 14 46.98 19.15 -12.35
C ALA A 14 47.92 18.15 -11.62
N ALA A 15 48.42 17.03 -12.18
CA ALA A 15 48.52 16.53 -13.55
C ALA A 15 49.00 15.06 -13.58
N SER A 16 48.68 14.35 -14.68
CA SER A 16 49.64 13.65 -15.58
C SER A 16 50.33 12.34 -15.13
N SER A 17 50.17 11.28 -15.93
CA SER A 17 51.14 10.85 -16.99
C SER A 17 50.70 9.52 -17.63
N ARG A 18 50.56 9.46 -18.97
CA ARG A 18 51.42 8.78 -19.99
C ARG A 18 51.41 7.23 -19.87
N THR A 19 51.27 6.42 -20.92
CA THR A 19 51.97 6.40 -22.23
C THR A 19 51.30 5.41 -23.21
N ARG A 20 51.38 5.74 -24.53
CA ARG A 20 51.71 4.93 -25.75
C ARG A 20 51.68 3.38 -25.62
N GLY A 21 51.22 2.55 -26.55
CA GLY A 21 50.91 2.64 -27.98
C GLY A 21 51.21 1.27 -28.66
N VAL A 22 50.75 1.10 -29.91
CA VAL A 22 51.28 0.20 -30.98
C VAL A 22 50.75 -1.26 -31.09
N SER A 23 50.17 -1.51 -32.29
CA SER A 23 50.19 -2.67 -33.22
C SER A 23 50.08 -4.13 -32.70
N ASP A 24 49.62 -5.15 -33.43
CA ASP A 24 49.60 -5.40 -34.87
C ASP A 24 48.65 -6.56 -35.22
N ARG A 25 48.39 -6.75 -36.52
CA ARG A 25 47.63 -7.85 -37.12
C ARG A 25 48.25 -9.24 -36.89
N ALA A 26 47.41 -10.28 -36.85
CA ALA A 26 47.65 -11.52 -37.59
C ALA A 26 46.33 -12.27 -37.83
N MET A 27 46.09 -12.60 -39.10
CA MET A 27 45.17 -13.65 -39.52
C MET A 27 45.87 -15.00 -39.40
N ASP A 28 45.16 -16.04 -39.01
CA ASP A 28 45.44 -17.39 -39.48
C ASP A 28 44.14 -18.20 -39.61
N THR A 29 44.17 -19.09 -40.59
CA THR A 29 43.10 -19.78 -41.30
C THR A 29 43.10 -21.29 -40.98
N GLY A 30 41.93 -21.93 -41.15
CA GLY A 30 41.80 -23.39 -41.30
C GLY A 30 41.07 -24.06 -40.13
N SER A 31 39.76 -24.34 -40.19
CA SER A 31 39.06 -25.42 -40.94
C SER A 31 39.32 -26.83 -40.39
N ALA A 32 38.35 -27.41 -39.68
CA ALA A 32 37.61 -28.62 -40.06
C ALA A 32 36.84 -29.21 -38.85
N THR A 33 35.64 -29.69 -39.17
CA THR A 33 34.48 -30.12 -38.36
C THR A 33 34.60 -31.58 -37.87
N PRO A 34 33.51 -32.28 -37.47
CA PRO A 34 32.49 -32.02 -36.44
C PRO A 34 32.39 -33.20 -35.45
N THR A 35 31.85 -33.00 -34.24
CA THR A 35 31.09 -34.10 -33.61
C THR A 35 29.91 -33.57 -32.82
N ASP A 36 28.78 -34.09 -33.27
CA ASP A 36 27.41 -33.94 -32.86
C ASP A 36 27.21 -34.43 -31.42
N ILE A 37 26.64 -33.56 -30.57
CA ILE A 37 25.67 -33.98 -29.57
C ILE A 37 24.64 -32.86 -29.46
N SER A 38 23.75 -32.86 -30.44
CA SER A 38 22.31 -32.74 -30.22
C SER A 38 21.89 -33.01 -28.78
N SER A 39 21.64 -31.95 -28.02
CA SER A 39 20.61 -31.94 -26.99
C SER A 39 19.73 -30.73 -27.24
N SER A 40 18.84 -30.91 -28.22
CA SER A 40 17.70 -30.07 -28.49
C SER A 40 16.85 -29.91 -27.22
N CYS A 41 16.99 -28.79 -26.53
CA CYS A 41 15.86 -28.25 -25.78
C CYS A 41 14.97 -27.54 -26.79
N PRO A 42 13.76 -28.04 -27.11
CA PRO A 42 12.82 -27.22 -27.83
C PRO A 42 12.44 -26.08 -26.89
N ALA A 43 12.73 -24.85 -27.30
CA ALA A 43 12.13 -23.65 -26.74
C ALA A 43 10.60 -23.76 -26.90
N ARG A 44 9.96 -24.45 -25.96
CA ARG A 44 8.53 -24.67 -25.91
C ARG A 44 8.10 -24.42 -24.47
N GLY A 45 7.56 -23.22 -24.25
CA GLY A 45 6.80 -22.91 -23.05
C GLY A 45 7.56 -22.19 -21.95
N LEU A 46 8.14 -21.01 -22.26
CA LEU A 46 7.98 -19.90 -21.32
C LEU A 46 6.49 -19.54 -21.28
N ARG A 47 5.69 -20.37 -20.60
CA ARG A 47 4.53 -19.85 -19.89
C ARG A 47 5.10 -19.14 -18.68
N CYS A 48 5.61 -17.92 -18.88
CA CYS A 48 5.35 -16.89 -17.89
C CYS A 48 3.90 -16.47 -18.14
N GLY A 49 2.98 -17.42 -17.89
CA GLY A 49 1.65 -17.04 -17.48
C GLY A 49 1.91 -16.29 -16.19
N GLN A 50 1.97 -14.96 -16.30
CA GLN A 50 1.42 -14.19 -15.21
C GLN A 50 0.08 -14.85 -14.95
N ASP A 51 -0.08 -15.34 -13.73
CA ASP A 51 -1.39 -15.64 -13.22
C ASP A 51 -2.15 -14.32 -13.37
N GLU A 52 -2.78 -14.11 -14.53
CA GLU A 52 -3.85 -13.15 -14.79
C GLU A 52 -5.08 -13.63 -14.00
N GLY A 53 -4.83 -14.15 -12.80
CA GLY A 53 -5.79 -14.56 -11.81
C GLY A 53 -6.36 -13.29 -11.24
N MET A 54 -7.66 -13.14 -11.44
CA MET A 54 -8.44 -12.11 -10.78
C MET A 54 -8.12 -12.15 -9.29
N THR A 55 -7.62 -11.04 -8.77
CA THR A 55 -7.34 -10.92 -7.34
C THR A 55 -8.48 -10.12 -6.72
N SER A 56 -9.06 -10.65 -5.65
CA SER A 56 -10.03 -9.91 -4.84
C SER A 56 -9.32 -8.88 -3.97
N PHE A 57 -9.80 -7.64 -4.05
CA PHE A 57 -9.31 -6.48 -3.31
C PHE A 57 -10.43 -5.88 -2.46
N VAL A 58 -10.00 -5.19 -1.40
CA VAL A 58 -10.85 -4.40 -0.51
C VAL A 58 -10.31 -2.97 -0.51
N ALA A 59 -11.10 -2.04 -1.01
CA ALA A 59 -10.88 -0.60 -0.91
C ALA A 59 -11.59 -0.03 0.32
N LEU A 60 -10.81 0.65 1.16
CA LEU A 60 -11.26 1.30 2.38
C LEU A 60 -11.11 2.81 2.20
N LEU A 61 -12.23 3.51 2.00
CA LEU A 61 -12.25 4.95 1.78
C LEU A 61 -12.21 5.69 3.13
N ARG A 62 -11.34 6.69 3.24
CA ARG A 62 -11.16 7.44 4.50
C ARG A 62 -12.25 8.48 4.70
N ALA A 63 -12.74 8.59 5.94
CA ALA A 63 -13.63 9.67 6.39
C ALA A 63 -14.84 9.93 5.47
N VAL A 64 -15.47 8.86 4.98
CA VAL A 64 -16.68 8.91 4.15
C VAL A 64 -17.92 8.86 5.03
N ASN A 65 -18.92 9.71 4.74
CA ASN A 65 -20.21 9.74 5.41
C ASN A 65 -20.12 9.90 6.95
N VAL A 66 -19.09 10.59 7.44
CA VAL A 66 -18.89 10.89 8.87
C VAL A 66 -19.16 12.37 9.13
N GLY A 67 -19.99 12.67 10.12
CA GLY A 67 -20.29 14.04 10.54
C GLY A 67 -20.91 14.93 9.44
N GLY A 68 -21.60 14.34 8.46
CA GLY A 68 -22.21 15.06 7.34
C GLY A 68 -21.25 15.49 6.22
N ASN A 69 -19.95 15.22 6.35
CA ASN A 69 -18.93 15.54 5.35
C ASN A 69 -18.65 14.35 4.42
N ASN A 70 -18.04 14.64 3.26
CA ASN A 70 -17.63 13.65 2.25
C ASN A 70 -18.75 12.67 1.91
N LYS A 71 -19.91 13.22 1.49
CA LYS A 71 -21.09 12.43 1.19
C LYS A 71 -20.88 11.59 -0.07
N ILE A 72 -20.87 10.28 0.09
CA ILE A 72 -20.83 9.33 -1.02
C ILE A 72 -22.15 8.57 -1.09
N VAL A 73 -22.75 8.61 -2.28
CA VAL A 73 -23.92 7.78 -2.62
C VAL A 73 -23.43 6.40 -3.03
N ILE A 74 -23.72 5.38 -2.21
CA ILE A 74 -23.17 4.03 -2.35
C ILE A 74 -23.51 3.36 -3.69
N PRO A 75 -24.74 3.45 -4.23
CA PRO A 75 -25.04 2.92 -5.58
C PRO A 75 -24.14 3.51 -6.68
N VAL A 76 -23.94 4.84 -6.67
CA VAL A 76 -23.07 5.53 -7.63
C VAL A 76 -21.61 5.10 -7.46
N LEU A 77 -21.17 4.85 -6.21
CA LEU A 77 -19.82 4.32 -5.96
C LEU A 77 -19.66 2.95 -6.61
N ARG A 78 -20.66 2.06 -6.49
CA ARG A 78 -20.62 0.74 -7.11
C ARG A 78 -20.56 0.83 -8.64
N GLU A 79 -21.44 1.64 -9.25
CA GLU A 79 -21.47 1.87 -10.69
C GLU A 79 -20.14 2.42 -11.22
N MET A 80 -19.49 3.30 -10.46
CA MET A 80 -18.16 3.82 -10.82
C MET A 80 -17.10 2.71 -10.87
N PHE A 81 -17.09 1.80 -9.89
CA PHE A 81 -16.16 0.66 -9.92
C PHE A 81 -16.43 -0.26 -11.12
N GLU A 82 -17.69 -0.55 -11.41
CA GLU A 82 -18.09 -1.37 -12.57
C GLU A 82 -17.69 -0.69 -13.89
N ALA A 83 -17.92 0.62 -14.02
CA ALA A 83 -17.54 1.41 -15.20
C ALA A 83 -16.01 1.52 -15.39
N SER A 84 -15.23 1.32 -14.32
CA SER A 84 -13.77 1.28 -14.36
C SER A 84 -13.22 -0.10 -14.76
N GLY A 85 -14.10 -1.08 -15.03
CA GLY A 85 -13.73 -2.42 -15.45
C GLY A 85 -13.48 -3.41 -14.30
N TYR A 86 -13.77 -3.02 -13.06
CA TYR A 86 -13.72 -3.93 -11.92
C TYR A 86 -14.96 -4.83 -11.90
N THR A 87 -14.79 -6.07 -11.45
CA THR A 87 -15.87 -7.07 -11.43
C THR A 87 -16.19 -7.49 -9.99
N ASN A 88 -17.30 -8.21 -9.80
CA ASN A 88 -17.75 -8.71 -8.50
C ASN A 88 -17.86 -7.63 -7.39
N VAL A 89 -18.15 -6.40 -7.78
CA VAL A 89 -18.17 -5.23 -6.89
C VAL A 89 -19.26 -5.36 -5.83
N THR A 90 -18.85 -5.40 -4.58
CA THR A 90 -19.73 -5.52 -3.41
C THR A 90 -19.39 -4.43 -2.40
N THR A 91 -20.34 -3.57 -2.09
CA THR A 91 -20.17 -2.51 -1.06
C THR A 91 -20.67 -3.00 0.29
N PHE A 92 -19.97 -2.67 1.38
CA PHE A 92 -20.38 -3.04 2.73
C PHE A 92 -20.50 -1.81 3.63
N ILE A 93 -21.73 -1.54 4.11
CA ILE A 93 -22.11 -0.40 4.95
C ILE A 93 -21.90 0.95 4.22
N GLN A 94 -22.47 2.04 4.76
CA GLN A 94 -22.29 3.40 4.27
C GLN A 94 -20.91 4.01 4.60
N SER A 95 -19.99 3.27 5.24
CA SER A 95 -18.68 3.78 5.67
C SER A 95 -17.58 3.70 4.60
N GLY A 96 -17.95 3.45 3.34
CA GLY A 96 -17.03 3.45 2.21
C GLY A 96 -16.10 2.24 2.21
N ASN A 97 -16.65 1.03 2.22
CA ASN A 97 -15.90 -0.21 2.00
C ASN A 97 -16.40 -0.87 0.72
N VAL A 98 -15.47 -1.20 -0.17
CA VAL A 98 -15.78 -1.83 -1.46
C VAL A 98 -14.89 -3.05 -1.63
N VAL A 99 -15.50 -4.21 -1.88
CA VAL A 99 -14.82 -5.43 -2.31
C VAL A 99 -14.99 -5.55 -3.82
N PHE A 100 -13.93 -5.82 -4.55
CA PHE A 100 -13.95 -5.92 -6.01
C PHE A 100 -12.82 -6.81 -6.52
N ASP A 101 -12.99 -7.37 -7.70
CA ASP A 101 -11.96 -8.14 -8.38
C ASP A 101 -11.31 -7.28 -9.47
N GLY A 102 -9.97 -7.32 -9.51
CA GLY A 102 -9.17 -6.59 -10.49
C GLY A 102 -8.11 -7.48 -11.13
N ALA A 103 -7.93 -7.32 -12.44
CA ALA A 103 -6.84 -7.94 -13.21
C ALA A 103 -5.66 -6.96 -13.35
N GLY A 104 -4.43 -7.48 -13.30
CA GLY A 104 -3.20 -6.79 -13.73
C GLY A 104 -2.68 -5.62 -12.89
N THR A 105 -3.53 -4.81 -12.25
CA THR A 105 -3.10 -3.57 -11.56
C THR A 105 -2.98 -3.78 -10.06
N LYS A 106 -1.77 -3.59 -9.51
CA LYS A 106 -1.47 -3.79 -8.08
C LYS A 106 -0.84 -2.54 -7.46
N GLY A 107 -1.00 -2.40 -6.14
CA GLY A 107 -0.30 -1.39 -5.35
C GLY A 107 -0.72 0.06 -5.63
N ALA A 108 0.25 0.98 -5.63
CA ALA A 108 -0.02 2.42 -5.67
C ALA A 108 -0.72 2.91 -6.96
N ALA A 109 -0.57 2.20 -8.08
CA ALA A 109 -1.26 2.53 -9.32
C ALA A 109 -2.78 2.34 -9.18
N LEU A 110 -3.20 1.24 -8.57
CA LEU A 110 -4.61 0.92 -8.29
C LEU A 110 -5.24 1.96 -7.35
N VAL A 111 -4.49 2.37 -6.32
CA VAL A 111 -4.93 3.42 -5.38
C VAL A 111 -5.19 4.73 -6.13
N ARG A 112 -4.22 5.20 -6.94
CA ARG A 112 -4.35 6.45 -7.69
C ARG A 112 -5.50 6.43 -8.70
N ASP A 113 -5.71 5.30 -9.37
CA ASP A 113 -6.80 5.13 -10.32
C ASP A 113 -8.17 5.30 -9.64
N ILE A 114 -8.36 4.64 -8.49
CA ILE A 114 -9.60 4.73 -7.72
C ILE A 114 -9.78 6.13 -7.14
N GLU A 115 -8.74 6.75 -6.58
CA GLU A 115 -8.79 8.13 -6.05
C GLU A 115 -9.15 9.15 -7.15
N THR A 116 -8.59 8.98 -8.34
CA THR A 116 -8.90 9.82 -9.51
C THR A 116 -10.34 9.63 -9.96
N SER A 117 -10.82 8.38 -9.99
CA SER A 117 -12.20 8.06 -10.34
C SER A 117 -13.20 8.62 -9.33
N ILE A 118 -12.90 8.54 -8.03
CA ILE A 118 -13.71 9.17 -6.97
C ILE A 118 -13.75 10.69 -7.15
N THR A 119 -12.59 11.30 -7.42
CA THR A 119 -12.51 12.75 -7.65
C THR A 119 -13.34 13.18 -8.86
N ARG A 120 -13.29 12.43 -9.96
CA ARG A 120 -14.05 12.71 -11.18
C ARG A 120 -15.55 12.56 -10.98
N THR A 121 -15.99 11.53 -10.24
CA THR A 121 -17.41 11.22 -10.07
C THR A 121 -18.09 12.07 -8.98
N PHE A 122 -17.39 12.31 -7.87
CA PHE A 122 -17.96 12.97 -6.69
C PHE A 122 -17.41 14.38 -6.43
N GLY A 123 -16.34 14.79 -7.13
CA GLY A 123 -15.65 16.06 -6.85
C GLY A 123 -14.92 16.07 -5.50
N LEU A 124 -14.70 14.91 -4.89
CA LEU A 124 -14.12 14.76 -3.55
C LEU A 124 -12.73 14.15 -3.62
N ARG A 125 -11.78 14.73 -2.88
CA ARG A 125 -10.46 14.13 -2.65
C ARG A 125 -10.53 13.25 -1.42
N ILE A 126 -10.52 11.93 -1.64
CA ILE A 126 -10.70 10.92 -0.60
C ILE A 126 -9.53 9.96 -0.69
N ASP A 127 -8.77 9.84 0.40
CA ASP A 127 -7.68 8.88 0.45
C ASP A 127 -8.25 7.45 0.54
N VAL A 128 -7.65 6.54 -0.23
CA VAL A 128 -8.06 5.15 -0.29
C VAL A 128 -6.93 4.24 0.17
N VAL A 129 -7.26 3.29 1.05
CA VAL A 129 -6.36 2.19 1.41
C VAL A 129 -6.85 0.92 0.76
N ILE A 130 -5.98 0.22 0.04
CA ILE A 130 -6.31 -1.04 -0.62
C ILE A 130 -5.56 -2.20 0.03
N ARG A 131 -6.27 -3.31 0.23
CA ARG A 131 -5.73 -4.60 0.67
C ARG A 131 -6.28 -5.71 -0.20
N SER A 132 -5.42 -6.62 -0.63
CA SER A 132 -5.86 -7.89 -1.21
C SER A 132 -6.54 -8.76 -0.15
N ALA A 133 -7.39 -9.70 -0.58
CA ALA A 133 -8.02 -10.68 0.32
C ALA A 133 -6.98 -11.41 1.18
N ARG A 134 -5.83 -11.76 0.58
CA ARG A 134 -4.71 -12.39 1.28
C ARG A 134 -4.11 -11.48 2.36
N GLU A 135 -3.78 -10.23 2.03
CA GLU A 135 -3.22 -9.29 3.00
C GLU A 135 -4.21 -9.00 4.14
N LEU A 136 -5.50 -8.94 3.84
CA LEU A 136 -6.54 -8.75 4.84
C LEU A 136 -6.62 -9.96 5.79
N ALA A 137 -6.56 -11.18 5.25
CA ALA A 137 -6.55 -12.40 6.05
C ALA A 137 -5.28 -12.51 6.92
N GLU A 138 -4.11 -12.14 6.38
CA GLU A 138 -2.85 -12.06 7.15
C GLU A 138 -2.95 -11.02 8.28
N ALA A 139 -3.52 -9.84 8.00
CA ALA A 139 -3.74 -8.80 9.01
C ALA A 139 -4.71 -9.26 10.11
N ILE A 140 -5.74 -10.04 9.77
CA ILE A 140 -6.65 -10.62 10.77
C ILE A 140 -5.91 -11.62 11.67
N LYS A 141 -5.14 -12.54 11.08
CA LYS A 141 -4.38 -13.54 11.83
C LYS A 141 -3.30 -12.94 12.74
N ALA A 142 -2.75 -11.79 12.36
CA ALA A 142 -1.69 -11.12 13.11
C ALA A 142 -2.21 -10.27 14.29
N ASN A 143 -3.51 -10.21 14.54
CA ASN A 143 -4.06 -9.38 15.63
C ASN A 143 -3.76 -10.01 17.01
N PRO A 144 -2.94 -9.35 17.85
CA PRO A 144 -2.56 -9.89 19.16
C PRO A 144 -3.71 -9.87 20.19
N PHE A 145 -4.78 -9.12 19.94
CA PHE A 145 -5.92 -9.02 20.84
C PHE A 145 -7.04 -10.00 20.50
N ALA A 146 -6.98 -10.67 19.35
CA ALA A 146 -8.08 -11.49 18.83
C ALA A 146 -8.44 -12.66 19.76
N ASP A 147 -7.45 -13.25 20.43
CA ASP A 147 -7.65 -14.39 21.33
C ASP A 147 -8.04 -13.99 22.75
N ARG A 148 -7.73 -12.75 23.17
CA ARG A 148 -7.93 -12.26 24.54
C ARG A 148 -9.22 -11.47 24.71
N VAL A 149 -9.70 -10.82 23.66
CA VAL A 149 -10.83 -9.90 23.73
C VAL A 149 -12.08 -10.55 23.12
N HIS A 150 -13.04 -10.89 23.97
CA HIS A 150 -14.29 -11.51 23.54
C HIS A 150 -15.23 -10.52 22.86
N ASP A 151 -15.28 -9.26 23.33
CA ASP A 151 -16.10 -8.23 22.70
C ASP A 151 -15.38 -7.61 21.50
N ARG A 152 -15.66 -8.17 20.32
CA ARG A 152 -15.14 -7.70 19.03
C ARG A 152 -15.52 -6.27 18.69
N ALA A 153 -16.57 -5.69 19.30
CA ALA A 153 -16.94 -4.30 19.04
C ALA A 153 -15.93 -3.30 19.60
N THR A 154 -15.14 -3.70 20.62
CA THR A 154 -14.08 -2.89 21.21
C THR A 154 -12.77 -2.91 20.42
N LEU A 155 -12.64 -3.86 19.48
CA LEU A 155 -11.45 -4.04 18.65
C LEU A 155 -11.54 -3.21 17.36
N HIS A 156 -10.44 -2.53 17.08
CA HIS A 156 -10.29 -1.72 15.89
C HIS A 156 -8.93 -1.98 15.25
N ILE A 157 -8.86 -1.77 13.93
CA ILE A 157 -7.62 -1.83 13.17
C ILE A 157 -7.53 -0.57 12.31
N ALA A 158 -6.39 0.10 12.39
CA ALA A 158 -6.03 1.23 11.56
C ALA A 158 -5.10 0.74 10.45
N PHE A 159 -5.58 0.78 9.21
CA PHE A 159 -4.78 0.43 8.03
C PHE A 159 -4.00 1.65 7.55
N LEU A 160 -2.72 1.44 7.27
CA LEU A 160 -1.81 2.46 6.74
C LEU A 160 -1.43 2.12 5.29
N ASN A 161 -1.18 3.13 4.47
CA ASN A 161 -0.64 2.91 3.12
C ASN A 161 0.80 2.38 3.20
N ASP A 162 1.62 3.00 4.05
CA ASP A 162 3.01 2.65 4.28
C ASP A 162 3.24 2.00 5.65
N ALA A 163 4.43 1.42 5.85
CA ALA A 163 4.81 0.88 7.15
C ALA A 163 4.85 2.01 8.20
N PRO A 164 4.28 1.81 9.41
CA PRO A 164 4.32 2.81 10.45
C PRO A 164 5.76 3.01 10.95
N ASP A 165 6.11 4.25 11.28
CA ASP A 165 7.33 4.56 12.02
C ASP A 165 7.19 4.03 13.46
N ARG A 166 7.74 2.82 13.68
CA ARG A 166 7.68 2.11 14.96
C ARG A 166 8.33 2.91 16.08
N ALA A 167 9.50 3.50 15.81
CA ALA A 167 10.23 4.28 16.80
C ALA A 167 9.38 5.47 17.27
N ARG A 168 8.69 6.15 16.35
CA ARG A 168 7.79 7.25 16.70
C ARG A 168 6.57 6.79 17.49
N LEU A 169 5.98 5.64 17.16
CA LEU A 169 4.84 5.10 17.91
C LEU A 169 5.22 4.61 19.30
N GLU A 170 6.43 4.08 19.47
CA GLU A 170 6.97 3.63 20.76
C GLU A 170 7.22 4.79 21.73
N THR A 171 7.31 6.04 21.24
CA THR A 171 7.35 7.24 22.11
C THR A 171 6.04 7.52 22.85
N LEU A 172 4.94 6.84 22.49
CA LEU A 172 3.67 7.00 23.20
C LEU A 172 3.73 6.27 24.54
N ASP A 173 3.53 7.03 25.61
CA ASP A 173 3.35 6.48 26.95
C ASP A 173 2.02 5.72 27.02
N ARG A 174 2.13 4.38 27.03
CA ARG A 174 0.99 3.46 27.02
C ARG A 174 0.14 3.57 28.29
N ALA A 175 0.75 3.86 29.44
CA ALA A 175 0.05 3.94 30.73
C ALA A 175 -0.97 5.09 30.75
N ARG A 176 -0.75 6.15 29.96
CA ARG A 176 -1.67 7.29 29.86
C ARG A 176 -2.98 6.97 29.14
N PHE A 177 -3.03 5.85 28.42
CA PHE A 177 -4.18 5.46 27.63
C PHE A 177 -4.95 4.31 28.26
N GLU A 178 -4.50 3.76 29.40
CA GLU A 178 -5.22 2.69 30.09
C GLU A 178 -6.69 3.09 30.36
N PRO A 179 -7.64 2.17 30.14
CA PRO A 179 -7.47 0.75 29.78
C PRO A 179 -7.35 0.47 28.27
N ASP A 180 -7.19 1.49 27.43
CA ASP A 180 -7.04 1.32 25.98
C ASP A 180 -5.62 0.86 25.62
N GLU A 181 -5.53 -0.13 24.73
CA GLU A 181 -4.27 -0.74 24.31
C GLU A 181 -4.07 -0.61 22.81
N PHE A 182 -2.80 -0.60 22.37
CA PHE A 182 -2.47 -0.72 20.94
C PHE A 182 -1.28 -1.66 20.71
N ALA A 183 -1.25 -2.23 19.51
CA ALA A 183 -0.14 -3.04 19.02
C ALA A 183 0.20 -2.68 17.57
N ILE A 184 1.48 -2.74 17.23
CA ILE A 184 1.99 -2.31 15.92
C ILE A 184 2.21 -3.54 15.04
N GLY A 185 1.52 -3.60 13.91
CA GLY A 185 1.64 -4.64 12.88
C GLY A 185 2.68 -4.29 11.81
N ARG A 186 2.46 -4.78 10.58
CA ARG A 186 3.33 -4.52 9.41
C ARG A 186 2.97 -3.21 8.73
N ARG A 187 1.68 -3.03 8.39
CA ARG A 187 1.10 -1.79 7.83
C ARG A 187 -0.24 -1.49 8.51
N GLU A 188 -0.39 -1.98 9.73
CA GLU A 188 -1.61 -1.95 10.51
C GLU A 188 -1.24 -1.58 11.95
N VAL A 189 -2.11 -0.84 12.62
CA VAL A 189 -2.07 -0.65 14.07
C VAL A 189 -3.36 -1.22 14.63
N TYR A 190 -3.24 -2.16 15.57
CA TYR A 190 -4.37 -2.75 16.27
C TYR A 190 -4.67 -1.93 17.51
N LEU A 191 -5.95 -1.70 17.79
CA LEU A 191 -6.42 -0.99 18.96
C LEU A 191 -7.47 -1.83 19.68
N HIS A 192 -7.38 -1.82 21.01
CA HIS A 192 -8.39 -2.36 21.91
C HIS A 192 -8.88 -1.20 22.78
N CYS A 193 -10.15 -0.83 22.63
CA CYS A 193 -10.78 0.26 23.38
C CYS A 193 -11.99 -0.26 24.16
N PRO A 194 -11.80 -0.78 25.39
CA PRO A 194 -12.88 -1.40 26.18
C PRO A 194 -14.07 -0.47 26.42
N ASN A 195 -13.82 0.83 26.57
CA ASN A 195 -14.85 1.84 26.85
C ASN A 195 -15.49 2.45 25.59
N GLY A 196 -15.11 1.94 24.41
CA GLY A 196 -15.54 2.41 23.10
C GLY A 196 -14.62 3.48 22.51
N VAL A 197 -14.46 3.42 21.18
CA VAL A 197 -13.52 4.27 20.43
C VAL A 197 -13.85 5.77 20.51
N GLY A 198 -15.12 6.14 20.66
CA GLY A 198 -15.56 7.54 20.76
C GLY A 198 -15.23 8.22 22.08
N ARG A 199 -14.92 7.44 23.13
CA ARG A 199 -14.52 7.96 24.45
C ARG A 199 -13.01 7.90 24.68
N SER A 200 -12.29 7.22 23.80
CA SER A 200 -10.84 7.03 23.88
C SER A 200 -10.07 8.22 23.31
N LYS A 201 -8.97 8.58 23.97
CA LYS A 201 -7.99 9.55 23.45
C LYS A 201 -6.90 8.91 22.60
N LEU A 202 -6.80 7.58 22.63
CA LEU A 202 -5.75 6.80 21.96
C LEU A 202 -5.81 6.93 20.43
N PRO A 203 -6.97 6.81 19.74
CA PRO A 203 -7.03 6.98 18.29
C PRO A 203 -6.51 8.35 17.82
N THR A 204 -6.84 9.42 18.55
CA THR A 204 -6.38 10.78 18.23
C THR A 204 -4.88 10.94 18.44
N ALA A 205 -4.33 10.39 19.53
CA ALA A 205 -2.90 10.41 19.80
C ALA A 205 -2.11 9.61 18.74
N LEU A 206 -2.62 8.44 18.35
CA LEU A 206 -2.06 7.64 17.26
C LEU A 206 -2.12 8.39 15.92
N ALA A 207 -3.26 8.98 15.57
CA ALA A 207 -3.39 9.77 14.34
C ALA A 207 -2.38 10.92 14.27
N SER A 208 -2.15 11.62 15.38
CA SER A 208 -1.15 12.69 15.48
C SER A 208 0.30 12.18 15.28
N LYS A 209 0.61 10.99 15.81
CA LYS A 209 1.93 10.36 15.64
C LYS A 209 2.13 9.73 14.27
N LEU A 210 1.06 9.29 13.61
CA LEU A 210 1.10 8.73 12.27
C LEU A 210 1.15 9.81 11.18
N ALA A 211 0.73 11.05 11.47
CA ALA A 211 0.82 12.16 10.54
C ALA A 211 2.28 12.38 10.06
N PRO A 212 2.51 12.56 8.75
CA PRO A 212 1.51 12.86 7.71
C PRO A 212 0.87 11.62 7.06
N SER A 213 1.24 10.40 7.44
CA SER A 213 0.71 9.18 6.83
C SER A 213 -0.75 8.95 7.24
N PRO A 214 -1.71 9.01 6.31
CA PRO A 214 -3.11 8.82 6.65
C PRO A 214 -3.36 7.36 7.05
N ALA A 215 -4.17 7.17 8.10
CA ALA A 215 -4.61 5.87 8.57
C ALA A 215 -6.13 5.75 8.48
N THR A 216 -6.62 4.60 8.02
CA THR A 216 -8.05 4.30 7.89
C THR A 216 -8.45 3.29 8.95
N MET A 217 -9.16 3.77 9.98
CA MET A 217 -9.62 2.93 11.08
C MET A 217 -10.94 2.23 10.75
N ARG A 218 -11.03 0.94 11.09
CA ARG A 218 -12.22 0.11 10.95
C ARG A 218 -12.44 -0.76 12.18
N ASN A 219 -13.71 -1.02 12.46
CA ASN A 219 -14.11 -1.95 13.51
C ASN A 219 -13.80 -3.40 13.08
N TRP A 220 -13.44 -4.25 14.04
CA TRP A 220 -13.07 -5.64 13.80
C TRP A 220 -14.19 -6.48 13.14
N ASN A 221 -15.45 -6.27 13.53
CA ASN A 221 -16.59 -6.96 12.90
C ASN A 221 -16.71 -6.61 11.42
N THR A 222 -16.46 -5.34 11.07
CA THR A 222 -16.44 -4.90 9.68
C THR A 222 -15.32 -5.57 8.89
N VAL A 223 -14.12 -5.61 9.46
CA VAL A 223 -12.95 -6.21 8.79
C VAL A 223 -13.11 -7.71 8.59
N THR A 224 -13.62 -8.42 9.59
CA THR A 224 -13.91 -9.85 9.48
C THR A 224 -14.95 -10.10 8.39
N LYS A 225 -16.02 -9.28 8.33
CA LYS A 225 -17.04 -9.41 7.29
C LYS A 225 -16.51 -9.11 5.89
N LEU A 226 -15.63 -8.11 5.75
CA LEU A 226 -14.98 -7.80 4.48
C LEU A 226 -14.07 -8.94 4.02
N ALA A 227 -13.37 -9.60 4.94
CA ALA A 227 -12.56 -10.77 4.62
C ALA A 227 -13.41 -11.94 4.15
N GLU A 228 -14.56 -12.21 4.77
CA GLU A 228 -15.51 -13.22 4.27
C GLU A 228 -16.00 -12.90 2.85
N LEU A 229 -16.34 -11.64 2.58
CA LEU A 229 -16.82 -11.21 1.27
C LEU A 229 -15.73 -11.28 0.18
N ALA A 230 -14.47 -11.16 0.57
CA ALA A 230 -13.30 -11.19 -0.32
C ALA A 230 -12.69 -12.59 -0.47
N ALA A 231 -13.06 -13.57 0.37
CA ALA A 231 -12.53 -14.93 0.36
C ALA A 231 -13.25 -15.86 -0.65
N ARG A 232 -13.52 -15.36 -1.85
CA ARG A 232 -14.29 -16.07 -2.89
C ARG A 232 -13.45 -17.12 -3.63
#